data_AF-A0A2T6BZZ0-F1
#
_entry.id   AF-A0A2T6BZZ0-F1
#
_cell.length_a   1.000
_cell.length_b   1.000
_cell.length_c   1.000
_cell.angle_alpha   90.00
_cell.angle_beta   90.00
_cell.angle_gamma   90.00
#
_symmetry.space_group_name_H-M   'P 1'
#
loop_
_entity.id
_entity.type
_entity.pdbx_description
1 polymer ?
#
loop_
_entity_poly.entity_id
_entity_poly.type
_entity_poly.pdbx_seq_one_letter_code
_entity_poly.pdbx_strand_id
1 'polypeptide(L)'
;MKDINVASKVVIDIDNNINEVVKKIELLSYVNPLNIEEEKEKFFKSKYLKDPKFKYPKMDFDRFQLHRELISQPIEYIEDENIRELYEDVIYAYSGLVQCIQTIGTKRKFYYNSLRSFGTPKEQDVENAKFILHFEDEDPSEAQFQPKYSPKETEKLFRDYSKQYDFSYHIKFSKDMSAIAMVLNNFQTLVINEKHTFSDNEIAVLTNHEIGVHMVTTMNGLLHPLKIFSNGFPNYEETQEGLAVFSEYMSNNLTVKRLKELAYRVIAVNSLAKGYSFSETFRMFVNNYDLDRETAFNISVRAHRGGGFTKDYLYLTGLKKIYNYYKSGKDMKPLLRGKIALDYLENIDSLVKNGYAVDSKHITDSYMENKNTNKTVDFILENLK
;
A
#
# COMPACT_ATOMS: atom_id res chain seq x y z
N MET A 1 -17.64 -13.68 29.49
CA MET A 1 -18.12 -12.34 29.12
C MET A 1 -17.84 -11.43 30.30
N LYS A 2 -16.74 -10.68 30.26
CA LYS A 2 -16.41 -9.70 31.31
C LYS A 2 -17.24 -8.44 31.04
N ASP A 3 -17.76 -7.84 32.10
CA ASP A 3 -18.54 -6.60 32.08
C ASP A 3 -17.85 -5.54 31.20
N ILE A 4 -18.50 -5.20 30.08
CA ILE A 4 -18.11 -4.07 29.24
C ILE A 4 -18.46 -2.83 30.07
N ASN A 5 -17.45 -2.24 30.70
CA ASN A 5 -17.58 -0.97 31.41
C ASN A 5 -18.21 0.09 30.48
N VAL A 6 -19.01 1.02 31.02
CA VAL A 6 -19.67 2.09 30.25
C VAL A 6 -18.66 2.88 29.41
N ALA A 7 -17.46 3.15 29.94
CA ALA A 7 -16.36 3.78 29.20
C ALA A 7 -15.92 2.96 27.97
N SER A 8 -15.96 1.63 28.06
CA SER A 8 -15.68 0.73 26.93
C SER A 8 -16.77 0.72 25.87
N LYS A 9 -18.00 1.06 26.24
CA LYS A 9 -19.10 1.15 25.28
C LYS A 9 -18.97 2.38 24.37
N VAL A 10 -18.56 3.53 24.92
CA VAL A 10 -18.42 4.78 24.15
C VAL A 10 -17.41 4.63 23.01
N VAL A 11 -16.22 4.09 23.29
CA VAL A 11 -15.18 3.89 22.27
C VAL A 11 -15.66 2.94 21.17
N ILE A 12 -16.31 1.84 21.54
CA ILE A 12 -16.84 0.85 20.60
C ILE A 12 -17.94 1.46 19.72
N ASP A 13 -18.83 2.28 20.29
CA ASP A 13 -19.92 2.92 19.54
C ASP A 13 -19.37 3.93 18.52
N ILE A 14 -18.39 4.76 18.91
CA ILE A 14 -17.71 5.70 18.02
C ILE A 14 -16.96 4.95 16.90
N ASP A 15 -16.23 3.90 17.26
CA ASP A 15 -15.49 3.08 16.31
C ASP A 15 -16.40 2.40 15.27
N ASN A 16 -17.52 1.84 15.72
CA ASN A 16 -18.51 1.24 14.82
C ASN A 16 -19.12 2.29 13.88
N ASN A 17 -19.42 3.49 14.37
CA ASN A 17 -19.92 4.58 13.54
C ASN A 17 -18.89 4.97 12.47
N ILE A 18 -17.63 5.20 12.86
CA ILE A 18 -16.55 5.50 11.92
C ILE A 18 -16.41 4.37 10.88
N ASN A 19 -16.46 3.12 11.31
CA ASN A 19 -16.38 1.96 10.43
C ASN A 19 -17.47 1.94 9.35
N GLU A 20 -18.72 2.28 9.67
CA GLU A 20 -19.80 2.35 8.66
C GLU A 20 -19.58 3.47 7.63
N VAL A 21 -18.89 4.54 8.02
CA VAL A 21 -18.50 5.62 7.10
C VAL A 21 -17.30 5.17 6.23
N VAL A 22 -16.28 4.60 6.85
CA VAL A 22 -14.99 4.25 6.23
C VAL A 22 -15.11 3.11 5.23
N LYS A 23 -16.03 2.16 5.40
CA LYS A 23 -16.29 1.09 4.41
C LYS A 23 -16.61 1.63 3.01
N LYS A 24 -17.11 2.87 2.91
CA LYS A 24 -17.42 3.56 1.65
C LYS A 24 -16.19 4.25 1.02
N ILE A 25 -15.09 4.35 1.77
CA ILE A 25 -13.86 5.05 1.40
C ILE A 25 -12.84 4.01 0.90
N GLU A 26 -12.87 3.70 -0.39
CA GLU A 26 -11.88 2.82 -1.05
C GLU A 26 -11.18 3.58 -2.18
N LEU A 27 -10.14 4.35 -1.85
CA LEU A 27 -9.45 5.25 -2.78
C LEU A 27 -8.93 4.52 -4.03
N LEU A 28 -8.40 3.30 -3.88
CA LEU A 28 -7.84 2.53 -4.99
C LEU A 28 -8.89 2.17 -6.05
N SER A 29 -10.16 2.04 -5.65
CA SER A 29 -11.26 1.78 -6.57
C SER A 29 -11.59 2.97 -7.47
N TYR A 30 -11.24 4.20 -7.08
CA TYR A 30 -11.56 5.41 -7.84
C TYR A 30 -10.35 6.06 -8.53
N VAL A 31 -9.12 5.84 -8.04
CA VAL A 31 -7.91 6.51 -8.56
C VAL A 31 -7.33 5.85 -9.81
N ASN A 32 -7.75 4.63 -10.16
CA ASN A 32 -7.29 3.94 -11.36
C ASN A 32 -8.01 4.47 -12.61
N PRO A 33 -7.27 4.94 -13.64
CA PRO A 33 -7.90 5.38 -14.88
C PRO A 33 -8.58 4.23 -15.65
N LEU A 34 -9.69 4.52 -16.30
CA LEU A 34 -10.48 3.58 -17.12
C LEU A 34 -9.96 3.44 -18.57
N ASN A 35 -9.06 4.33 -18.99
CA ASN A 35 -8.63 4.46 -20.40
C ASN A 35 -7.10 4.47 -20.56
N ILE A 36 -6.37 3.72 -19.71
CA ILE A 36 -4.90 3.68 -19.70
C ILE A 36 -4.35 3.30 -21.09
N GLU A 37 -4.81 2.19 -21.67
CA GLU A 37 -4.32 1.70 -22.96
C GLU A 37 -4.64 2.65 -24.12
N GLU A 38 -5.85 3.23 -24.14
CA GLU A 38 -6.25 4.21 -25.16
C GLU A 38 -5.34 5.45 -25.12
N GLU A 39 -5.07 5.97 -23.92
CA GLU A 39 -4.21 7.14 -23.76
C GLU A 39 -2.73 6.82 -23.97
N LYS A 40 -2.29 5.59 -23.69
CA LYS A 40 -0.96 5.10 -24.04
C LYS A 40 -0.74 5.19 -25.55
N GLU A 41 -1.65 4.63 -26.34
CA GLU A 41 -1.53 4.72 -27.80
C GLU A 41 -1.44 6.16 -28.31
N LYS A 42 -2.30 7.06 -27.79
CA LYS A 42 -2.29 8.48 -28.18
C LYS A 42 -0.99 9.17 -27.77
N PHE A 43 -0.51 8.89 -26.56
CA PHE A 43 0.75 9.44 -26.04
C PHE A 43 1.93 9.06 -26.95
N PHE A 44 2.02 7.78 -27.32
CA PHE A 44 3.07 7.28 -28.20
C PHE A 44 2.94 7.85 -29.63
N LYS A 45 1.71 7.90 -30.19
CA LYS A 45 1.43 8.55 -31.49
C LYS A 45 1.81 10.03 -31.49
N SER A 46 1.70 10.71 -30.35
CA SER A 46 2.11 12.11 -30.17
C SER A 46 3.62 12.31 -30.03
N LYS A 47 4.42 11.24 -30.08
CA LYS A 47 5.86 11.26 -29.77
C LYS A 47 6.15 11.82 -28.37
N TYR A 48 5.30 11.47 -27.39
CA TYR A 48 5.46 11.82 -25.98
C TYR A 48 5.38 13.34 -25.70
N LEU A 49 4.68 14.10 -26.56
CA LEU A 49 4.55 15.56 -26.46
C LEU A 49 3.23 16.01 -25.84
N LYS A 50 2.20 15.16 -25.84
CA LYS A 50 0.88 15.49 -25.30
C LYS A 50 0.56 14.61 -24.10
N ASP A 51 0.37 15.21 -22.94
CA ASP A 51 0.00 14.48 -21.72
C ASP A 51 -1.29 13.65 -21.91
N PRO A 52 -1.34 12.42 -21.37
CA PRO A 52 -2.55 11.60 -21.28
C PRO A 52 -3.72 12.33 -20.62
N LYS A 53 -4.93 12.06 -21.12
CA LYS A 53 -6.20 12.53 -20.54
C LYS A 53 -6.95 11.36 -19.92
N PHE A 54 -6.57 11.03 -18.69
CA PHE A 54 -7.19 9.95 -17.93
C PHE A 54 -8.64 10.26 -17.53
N LYS A 55 -9.49 9.24 -17.67
CA LYS A 55 -10.88 9.20 -17.20
C LYS A 55 -10.96 8.29 -15.99
N TYR A 56 -11.77 8.66 -15.01
CA TYR A 56 -11.88 7.95 -13.73
C TYR A 56 -13.30 7.44 -13.48
N PRO A 57 -13.48 6.39 -12.66
CA PRO A 57 -14.77 5.97 -12.15
C PRO A 57 -15.57 7.12 -11.53
N LYS A 58 -16.90 7.06 -11.67
CA LYS A 58 -17.78 8.02 -11.00
C LYS A 58 -17.90 7.66 -9.52
N MET A 59 -17.84 8.68 -8.66
CA MET A 59 -18.17 8.54 -7.25
C MET A 59 -19.69 8.40 -7.08
N ASP A 60 -20.10 7.53 -6.18
CA ASP A 60 -21.50 7.13 -5.92
C ASP A 60 -21.99 7.48 -4.51
N PHE A 61 -21.28 8.35 -3.78
CA PHE A 61 -21.63 8.75 -2.41
C PHE A 61 -21.60 10.27 -2.19
N ASP A 62 -22.34 10.72 -1.18
CA ASP A 62 -22.34 12.13 -0.74
C ASP A 62 -21.13 12.43 0.15
N ARG A 63 -20.11 13.03 -0.46
CA ARG A 63 -18.86 13.45 0.19
C ARG A 63 -19.06 14.42 1.36
N PHE A 64 -20.04 15.33 1.29
CA PHE A 64 -20.25 16.32 2.34
C PHE A 64 -20.89 15.66 3.55
N GLN A 65 -21.80 14.72 3.30
CA GLN A 65 -22.38 13.89 4.34
C GLN A 65 -21.32 13.02 5.03
N LEU A 66 -20.40 12.38 4.29
CA LEU A 66 -19.31 11.60 4.91
C LEU A 66 -18.42 12.47 5.82
N HIS A 67 -18.07 13.68 5.39
CA HIS A 67 -17.31 14.61 6.23
C HIS A 67 -18.04 14.96 7.52
N ARG A 68 -19.35 15.22 7.43
CA ARG A 68 -20.17 15.51 8.60
C ARG A 68 -20.19 14.32 9.54
N GLU A 69 -20.43 13.11 9.03
CA GLU A 69 -20.47 11.88 9.82
C GLU A 69 -19.15 11.60 10.53
N LEU A 70 -17.99 11.87 9.90
CA LEU A 70 -16.68 11.72 10.55
C LEU A 70 -16.44 12.77 11.64
N ILE A 71 -16.73 14.04 11.37
CA ILE A 71 -16.40 15.14 12.28
C ILE A 71 -17.36 15.21 13.47
N SER A 72 -18.61 14.76 13.31
CA SER A 72 -19.61 14.79 14.38
C SER A 72 -19.47 13.67 15.41
N GLN A 73 -18.42 12.85 15.34
CA GLN A 73 -18.20 11.80 16.33
C GLN A 73 -17.89 12.42 17.69
N PRO A 74 -18.61 12.03 18.75
CA PRO A 74 -18.49 12.69 20.06
C PRO A 74 -17.29 12.14 20.86
N ILE A 75 -16.08 12.33 20.33
CA ILE A 75 -14.84 11.80 20.90
C ILE A 75 -14.51 12.41 22.27
N GLU A 76 -15.10 13.56 22.62
CA GLU A 76 -14.99 14.17 23.95
C GLU A 76 -15.48 13.27 25.09
N TYR A 77 -16.32 12.27 24.80
CA TYR A 77 -16.79 11.28 25.78
C TYR A 77 -15.83 10.09 25.95
N ILE A 78 -14.75 9.99 25.18
CA ILE A 78 -13.70 8.98 25.39
C ILE A 78 -12.86 9.43 26.58
N GLU A 79 -12.93 8.73 27.71
CA GLU A 79 -12.24 9.12 28.95
C GLU A 79 -10.70 9.05 28.86
N ASP A 80 -10.17 8.03 28.17
CA ASP A 80 -8.72 7.85 27.98
C ASP A 80 -8.20 8.83 26.92
N GLU A 81 -7.29 9.72 27.33
CA GLU A 81 -6.73 10.77 26.48
C GLU A 81 -5.97 10.21 25.27
N ASN A 82 -5.19 9.13 25.44
CA ASN A 82 -4.44 8.51 24.34
C ASN A 82 -5.35 7.87 23.30
N ILE A 83 -6.48 7.30 23.73
CA ILE A 83 -7.50 6.75 22.82
C ILE A 83 -8.25 7.89 22.13
N ARG A 84 -8.56 8.97 22.85
CA ARG A 84 -9.23 10.14 22.29
C ARG A 84 -8.40 10.78 21.19
N GLU A 85 -7.12 11.03 21.43
CA GLU A 85 -6.18 11.57 20.44
C GLU A 85 -6.06 10.66 19.21
N LEU A 86 -5.98 9.34 19.42
CA LEU A 86 -6.00 8.38 18.31
C LEU A 86 -7.25 8.53 17.44
N TYR A 87 -8.44 8.62 18.04
CA TYR A 87 -9.67 8.75 17.26
C TYR A 87 -9.81 10.13 16.59
N GLU A 88 -9.25 11.18 17.17
CA GLU A 88 -9.11 12.48 16.50
C GLU A 88 -8.27 12.37 15.22
N ASP A 89 -7.09 11.75 15.32
CA ASP A 89 -6.21 11.52 14.16
C ASP A 89 -6.89 10.65 13.10
N VAL A 90 -7.60 9.61 13.51
CA VAL A 90 -8.41 8.73 12.64
C VAL A 90 -9.42 9.54 11.85
N ILE A 91 -10.19 10.40 12.52
CA ILE A 91 -11.19 11.27 11.87
C ILE A 91 -10.53 12.17 10.84
N TYR A 92 -9.41 12.81 11.18
CA TYR A 92 -8.69 13.69 10.25
C TYR A 92 -8.09 12.94 9.06
N ALA A 93 -7.52 11.75 9.28
CA ALA A 93 -6.94 10.92 8.24
C ALA A 93 -8.01 10.50 7.21
N TYR A 94 -9.14 9.94 7.67
CA TYR A 94 -10.22 9.53 6.78
C TYR A 94 -10.89 10.72 6.09
N SER A 95 -11.03 11.86 6.78
CA SER A 95 -11.49 13.10 6.16
C SER A 95 -10.55 13.53 5.02
N GLY A 96 -9.23 13.43 5.21
CA GLY A 96 -8.24 13.66 4.15
C GLY A 96 -8.40 12.72 2.95
N LEU A 97 -8.71 11.44 3.19
CA LEU A 97 -8.97 10.47 2.12
C LEU A 97 -10.26 10.78 1.34
N VAL A 98 -11.33 11.23 2.02
CA VAL A 98 -12.55 11.71 1.33
C VAL A 98 -12.22 12.90 0.42
N GLN A 99 -11.38 13.84 0.87
CA GLN A 99 -10.92 14.97 0.04
C GLN A 99 -10.09 14.51 -1.15
N CYS A 100 -9.22 13.52 -0.97
CA CYS A 100 -8.49 12.88 -2.07
C CYS A 100 -9.47 12.35 -3.12
N ILE A 101 -10.42 11.49 -2.73
CA ILE A 101 -11.40 10.88 -3.64
C ILE A 101 -12.21 11.96 -4.37
N GLN A 102 -12.72 12.96 -3.65
CA GLN A 102 -13.49 14.08 -4.20
C GLN A 102 -12.75 14.83 -5.32
N THR A 103 -11.42 14.89 -5.24
CA THR A 103 -10.61 15.73 -6.13
C THR A 103 -9.93 14.95 -7.25
N ILE A 104 -10.15 13.64 -7.36
CA ILE A 104 -9.63 12.82 -8.46
C ILE A 104 -9.92 13.46 -9.83
N GLY A 105 -8.89 13.55 -10.67
CA GLY A 105 -8.95 14.12 -12.01
C GLY A 105 -8.86 15.66 -12.06
N THR A 106 -8.86 16.35 -10.91
CA THR A 106 -8.77 17.82 -10.84
C THR A 106 -7.32 18.34 -10.78
N LYS A 107 -6.34 17.48 -11.08
CA LYS A 107 -4.89 17.78 -11.09
C LYS A 107 -4.42 18.40 -9.76
N ARG A 108 -4.27 19.73 -9.73
CA ARG A 108 -3.68 20.49 -8.60
C ARG A 108 -4.38 20.19 -7.27
N LYS A 109 -5.72 20.14 -7.20
CA LYS A 109 -6.41 19.89 -5.92
C LYS A 109 -6.16 18.45 -5.44
N PHE A 110 -6.18 17.47 -6.35
CA PHE A 110 -5.86 16.09 -6.00
C PHE A 110 -4.43 15.97 -5.47
N TYR A 111 -3.46 16.57 -6.16
CA TYR A 111 -2.06 16.51 -5.75
C TYR A 111 -1.85 17.02 -4.32
N TYR A 112 -2.44 18.15 -3.92
CA TYR A 112 -2.30 18.64 -2.54
C TYR A 112 -2.99 17.76 -1.50
N ASN A 113 -4.13 17.16 -1.83
CA ASN A 113 -4.78 16.21 -0.94
C ASN A 113 -3.96 14.92 -0.81
N SER A 114 -3.42 14.40 -1.92
CA SER A 114 -2.49 13.26 -1.92
C SER A 114 -1.24 13.56 -1.10
N LEU A 115 -0.66 14.76 -1.26
CA LEU A 115 0.49 15.20 -0.48
C LEU A 115 0.17 15.26 1.02
N ARG A 116 -1.02 15.72 1.39
CA ARG A 116 -1.46 15.74 2.79
C ARG A 116 -1.64 14.34 3.37
N SER A 117 -2.22 13.42 2.59
CA SER A 117 -2.52 12.06 3.06
C SER A 117 -1.33 11.11 3.03
N PHE A 118 -0.43 11.24 2.06
CA PHE A 118 0.66 10.29 1.83
C PHE A 118 2.05 10.91 1.89
N GLY A 119 2.16 12.23 1.97
CA GLY A 119 3.45 12.93 1.96
C GLY A 119 4.11 12.98 0.58
N THR A 120 5.42 13.26 0.61
CA THR A 120 6.34 13.32 -0.53
C THR A 120 7.70 12.81 -0.06
N PRO A 121 8.51 12.17 -0.94
CA PRO A 121 9.86 11.76 -0.57
C PRO A 121 10.71 12.96 -0.17
N LYS A 122 11.53 12.77 0.88
CA LYS A 122 12.59 13.68 1.31
C LYS A 122 13.82 13.51 0.43
N GLU A 123 14.77 14.43 0.56
CA GLU A 123 16.05 14.35 -0.16
C GLU A 123 16.77 13.03 0.09
N GLN A 124 16.80 12.56 1.35
CA GLN A 124 17.42 11.28 1.68
C GLN A 124 16.75 10.08 1.00
N ASP A 125 15.42 10.11 0.83
CA ASP A 125 14.69 9.04 0.13
C ASP A 125 15.08 9.01 -1.35
N VAL A 126 15.27 10.18 -1.96
CA VAL A 126 15.72 10.32 -3.35
C VAL A 126 17.16 9.83 -3.51
N GLU A 127 18.05 10.15 -2.57
CA GLU A 127 19.44 9.67 -2.62
C GLU A 127 19.53 8.15 -2.39
N ASN A 128 18.71 7.59 -1.49
CA ASN A 128 18.57 6.14 -1.32
C ASN A 128 18.07 5.47 -2.61
N ALA A 129 17.07 6.05 -3.26
CA ALA A 129 16.58 5.56 -4.55
C ALA A 129 17.68 5.58 -5.61
N LYS A 130 18.40 6.69 -5.77
CA LYS A 130 19.52 6.77 -6.72
C LYS A 130 20.60 5.74 -6.40
N PHE A 131 20.96 5.56 -5.13
CA PHE A 131 21.94 4.56 -4.71
C PHE A 131 21.58 3.16 -5.21
N ILE A 132 20.32 2.73 -5.04
CA ILE A 132 19.82 1.45 -5.54
C ILE A 132 19.97 1.32 -7.06
N LEU A 133 19.76 2.40 -7.80
CA LEU A 133 19.82 2.39 -9.27
C LEU A 133 21.23 2.14 -9.83
N HIS A 134 22.29 2.20 -9.01
CA HIS A 134 23.66 1.90 -9.45
C HIS A 134 23.99 0.41 -9.48
N PHE A 135 23.10 -0.45 -8.96
CA PHE A 135 23.31 -1.90 -8.96
C PHE A 135 22.80 -2.55 -10.25
N GLU A 136 23.48 -3.62 -10.64
CA GLU A 136 23.09 -4.47 -11.77
C GLU A 136 21.88 -5.33 -11.41
N ASP A 137 20.97 -5.47 -12.38
CA ASP A 137 19.80 -6.33 -12.27
C ASP A 137 20.21 -7.80 -12.34
N GLU A 138 19.37 -8.68 -11.81
CA GLU A 138 19.44 -10.10 -12.12
C GLU A 138 19.26 -10.37 -13.62
N ASP A 139 19.79 -11.49 -14.12
CA ASP A 139 19.67 -11.84 -15.54
C ASP A 139 18.20 -12.15 -15.88
N PRO A 140 17.54 -11.34 -16.74
CA PRO A 140 16.13 -11.53 -17.06
C PRO A 140 15.87 -12.82 -17.86
N SER A 141 16.91 -13.52 -18.33
CA SER A 141 16.80 -14.82 -19.01
C SER A 141 16.68 -16.00 -18.04
N GLU A 142 16.90 -15.79 -16.73
CA GLU A 142 16.71 -16.85 -15.74
C GLU A 142 15.28 -17.39 -15.77
N ALA A 143 15.14 -18.71 -15.56
CA ALA A 143 13.87 -19.41 -15.66
C ALA A 143 12.80 -18.84 -14.71
N GLN A 144 13.20 -18.38 -13.52
CA GLN A 144 12.30 -17.85 -12.51
C GLN A 144 11.59 -16.55 -12.94
N PHE A 145 12.16 -15.81 -13.90
CA PHE A 145 11.59 -14.56 -14.41
C PHE A 145 10.78 -14.73 -15.69
N GLN A 146 10.75 -15.93 -16.27
CA GLN A 146 10.02 -16.17 -17.51
C GLN A 146 8.50 -16.22 -17.25
N PRO A 147 7.67 -15.58 -18.10
CA PRO A 147 6.21 -15.70 -18.03
C PRO A 147 5.78 -17.17 -18.19
N LYS A 148 4.97 -17.67 -17.24
CA LYS A 148 4.66 -19.11 -17.12
C LYS A 148 3.21 -19.42 -16.80
N TYR A 149 2.56 -18.64 -15.94
CA TYR A 149 1.23 -18.95 -15.42
C TYR A 149 0.18 -17.96 -15.91
N SER A 150 -0.94 -18.50 -16.37
CA SER A 150 -2.16 -17.72 -16.63
C SER A 150 -2.82 -17.27 -15.32
N PRO A 151 -3.69 -16.24 -15.34
CA PRO A 151 -4.40 -15.79 -14.14
C PRO A 151 -5.17 -16.90 -13.39
N LYS A 152 -5.72 -17.88 -14.12
CA LYS A 152 -6.44 -19.02 -13.50
C LYS A 152 -5.50 -20.02 -12.81
N GLU A 153 -4.31 -20.23 -13.35
CA GLU A 153 -3.29 -21.07 -12.71
C GLU A 153 -2.72 -20.37 -11.47
N THR A 154 -2.49 -19.06 -11.57
CA THR A 154 -2.12 -18.20 -10.43
C THR A 154 -3.12 -18.27 -9.28
N GLU A 155 -4.43 -18.25 -9.57
CA GLU A 155 -5.46 -18.43 -8.54
C GLU A 155 -5.27 -19.75 -7.77
N LYS A 156 -4.99 -20.86 -8.47
CA LYS A 156 -4.74 -22.15 -7.82
C LYS A 156 -3.52 -22.09 -6.90
N LEU A 157 -2.42 -21.50 -7.36
CA LEU A 157 -1.20 -21.34 -6.58
C LEU A 157 -1.43 -20.48 -5.33
N PHE A 158 -2.18 -19.40 -5.46
CA PHE A 158 -2.57 -18.55 -4.33
C PHE A 158 -3.46 -19.29 -3.32
N ARG A 159 -4.42 -20.09 -3.79
CA ARG A 159 -5.26 -20.93 -2.91
C ARG A 159 -4.43 -22.01 -2.22
N ASP A 160 -3.45 -22.59 -2.90
CA ASP A 160 -2.57 -23.61 -2.33
C ASP A 160 -1.67 -23.01 -1.24
N TYR A 161 -1.04 -21.85 -1.48
CA TYR A 161 -0.27 -21.11 -0.49
C TYR A 161 -1.12 -20.77 0.75
N SER A 162 -2.36 -20.32 0.55
CA SER A 162 -3.25 -19.92 1.64
C SER A 162 -3.70 -21.03 2.57
N LYS A 163 -3.52 -22.31 2.22
CA LYS A 163 -3.84 -23.45 3.11
C LYS A 163 -3.03 -23.46 4.40
N GLN A 164 -1.90 -22.74 4.45
CA GLN A 164 -1.12 -22.58 5.68
C GLN A 164 -1.80 -21.65 6.70
N TYR A 165 -2.83 -20.92 6.28
CA TYR A 165 -3.57 -19.99 7.13
C TYR A 165 -5.00 -20.47 7.40
N ASP A 166 -5.44 -20.32 8.64
CA ASP A 166 -6.82 -20.60 9.06
C ASP A 166 -7.73 -19.38 8.82
N PHE A 167 -7.83 -18.94 7.57
CA PHE A 167 -8.76 -17.91 7.12
C PHE A 167 -9.19 -18.10 5.65
N SER A 168 -10.33 -17.49 5.29
CA SER A 168 -10.86 -17.49 3.93
C SER A 168 -10.97 -16.07 3.37
N TYR A 169 -10.80 -15.94 2.06
CA TYR A 169 -10.94 -14.67 1.34
C TYR A 169 -11.44 -14.92 -0.09
N HIS A 170 -11.87 -13.85 -0.77
CA HIS A 170 -12.35 -13.92 -2.15
C HIS A 170 -11.22 -13.65 -3.15
N ILE A 171 -11.30 -14.27 -4.33
CA ILE A 171 -10.43 -13.95 -5.46
C ILE A 171 -11.31 -13.43 -6.60
N LYS A 172 -10.92 -12.32 -7.21
CA LYS A 172 -11.58 -11.74 -8.39
C LYS A 172 -10.56 -11.41 -9.46
N PHE A 173 -11.00 -11.38 -10.71
CA PHE A 173 -10.20 -10.95 -11.84
C PHE A 173 -10.61 -9.55 -12.28
N SER A 174 -9.65 -8.72 -12.66
CA SER A 174 -9.90 -7.38 -13.20
C SER A 174 -9.04 -7.11 -14.43
N LYS A 175 -9.63 -6.43 -15.41
CA LYS A 175 -8.95 -5.91 -16.62
C LYS A 175 -8.44 -4.48 -16.45
N ASP A 176 -8.93 -3.79 -15.41
CA ASP A 176 -8.81 -2.34 -15.23
C ASP A 176 -8.03 -2.05 -13.94
N MET A 177 -6.76 -2.47 -13.91
CA MET A 177 -5.85 -2.22 -12.80
C MET A 177 -4.42 -1.98 -13.26
N SER A 178 -3.71 -1.15 -12.50
CA SER A 178 -2.30 -0.78 -12.74
C SER A 178 -1.29 -1.70 -12.04
N ALA A 179 -1.74 -2.53 -11.09
CA ALA A 179 -0.93 -3.56 -10.46
C ALA A 179 -1.21 -4.91 -11.12
N ILE A 180 -0.33 -5.89 -10.91
CA ILE A 180 -0.53 -7.28 -11.38
C ILE A 180 -1.42 -8.09 -10.43
N ALA A 181 -1.41 -7.75 -9.13
CA ALA A 181 -2.38 -8.17 -8.12
C ALA A 181 -2.50 -7.09 -7.03
N MET A 182 -3.57 -7.13 -6.23
CA MET A 182 -3.73 -6.30 -5.01
C MET A 182 -4.78 -6.89 -4.07
N VAL A 183 -4.69 -6.60 -2.78
CA VAL A 183 -5.78 -6.86 -1.81
C VAL A 183 -6.66 -5.62 -1.61
N LEU A 184 -7.98 -5.82 -1.72
CA LEU A 184 -9.00 -4.86 -1.26
C LEU A 184 -9.44 -5.25 0.14
N ASN A 185 -8.90 -4.53 1.14
CA ASN A 185 -9.02 -4.87 2.56
C ASN A 185 -10.49 -4.94 3.02
N ASN A 186 -11.28 -3.92 2.70
CA ASN A 186 -12.70 -3.82 3.09
C ASN A 186 -13.56 -4.98 2.56
N PHE A 187 -13.12 -5.63 1.49
CA PHE A 187 -13.84 -6.72 0.84
C PHE A 187 -13.19 -8.08 1.03
N GLN A 188 -12.08 -8.18 1.79
CA GLN A 188 -11.31 -9.40 1.95
C GLN A 188 -11.07 -10.09 0.59
N THR A 189 -10.70 -9.29 -0.41
CA THR A 189 -10.65 -9.73 -1.81
C THR A 189 -9.27 -9.53 -2.40
N LEU A 190 -8.65 -10.60 -2.88
CA LEU A 190 -7.47 -10.54 -3.72
C LEU A 190 -7.89 -10.38 -5.18
N VAL A 191 -7.46 -9.31 -5.83
CA VAL A 191 -7.75 -9.00 -7.23
C VAL A 191 -6.53 -9.36 -8.08
N ILE A 192 -6.73 -10.19 -9.11
CA ILE A 192 -5.69 -10.63 -10.05
C ILE A 192 -5.91 -9.93 -11.40
N ASN A 193 -4.84 -9.41 -12.00
CA ASN A 193 -4.91 -8.81 -13.33
C ASN A 193 -5.13 -9.89 -14.40
N GLU A 194 -6.27 -9.84 -15.09
CA GLU A 194 -6.66 -10.83 -16.09
C GLU A 194 -5.80 -10.77 -17.38
N LYS A 195 -5.04 -9.69 -17.57
CA LYS A 195 -4.19 -9.47 -18.75
C LYS A 195 -2.72 -9.85 -18.51
N HIS A 196 -2.35 -10.25 -17.29
CA HIS A 196 -0.95 -10.55 -16.94
C HIS A 196 -0.65 -12.05 -17.03
N THR A 197 0.56 -12.39 -17.45
CA THR A 197 1.11 -13.75 -17.38
C THR A 197 2.24 -13.74 -16.36
N PHE A 198 2.13 -14.58 -15.34
CA PHE A 198 2.98 -14.53 -14.15
C PHE A 198 4.19 -15.46 -14.27
N SER A 199 5.33 -15.04 -13.73
CA SER A 199 6.54 -15.84 -13.57
C SER A 199 6.61 -16.54 -12.21
N ASP A 200 7.54 -17.48 -12.03
CA ASP A 200 7.75 -18.16 -10.74
C ASP A 200 8.11 -17.15 -9.62
N ASN A 201 8.99 -16.18 -9.91
CA ASN A 201 9.37 -15.14 -8.95
C ASN A 201 8.18 -14.24 -8.60
N GLU A 202 7.36 -13.83 -9.57
CA GLU A 202 6.17 -13.01 -9.29
C GLU A 202 5.16 -13.74 -8.40
N ILE A 203 4.95 -15.05 -8.60
CA ILE A 203 4.10 -15.85 -7.71
C ILE A 203 4.67 -15.86 -6.29
N ALA A 204 5.98 -16.08 -6.14
CA ALA A 204 6.63 -16.12 -4.84
C ALA A 204 6.60 -14.75 -4.12
N VAL A 205 6.81 -13.66 -4.85
CA VAL A 205 6.66 -12.29 -4.36
C VAL A 205 5.22 -12.03 -3.91
N LEU A 206 4.22 -12.28 -4.77
CA LEU A 206 2.83 -11.93 -4.50
C LEU A 206 2.21 -12.78 -3.38
N THR A 207 2.57 -14.06 -3.26
CA THR A 207 2.12 -14.89 -2.14
C THR A 207 2.62 -14.35 -0.80
N ASN A 208 3.89 -13.93 -0.72
CA ASN A 208 4.45 -13.34 0.49
C ASN A 208 3.91 -11.92 0.76
N HIS A 209 3.72 -11.10 -0.28
CA HIS A 209 3.30 -9.71 -0.19
C HIS A 209 1.79 -9.57 0.06
N GLU A 210 0.97 -10.08 -0.87
CA GLU A 210 -0.48 -9.87 -0.86
C GLU A 210 -1.17 -10.79 0.16
N ILE A 211 -0.76 -12.06 0.25
CA ILE A 211 -1.40 -13.01 1.16
C ILE A 211 -0.68 -12.99 2.51
N GLY A 212 0.64 -13.21 2.50
CA GLY A 212 1.47 -13.34 3.70
C GLY A 212 1.50 -12.09 4.58
N VAL A 213 1.21 -10.90 4.02
CA VAL A 213 1.11 -9.66 4.79
C VAL A 213 -0.27 -9.02 4.64
N HIS A 214 -0.66 -8.54 3.46
CA HIS A 214 -1.89 -7.74 3.35
C HIS A 214 -3.16 -8.49 3.76
N MET A 215 -3.29 -9.76 3.38
CA MET A 215 -4.43 -10.58 3.82
C MET A 215 -4.28 -10.98 5.29
N VAL A 216 -3.10 -11.42 5.74
CA VAL A 216 -2.83 -11.74 7.16
C VAL A 216 -3.22 -10.59 8.08
N THR A 217 -2.79 -9.36 7.79
CA THR A 217 -3.11 -8.19 8.62
C THR A 217 -4.58 -7.80 8.51
N THR A 218 -5.21 -7.97 7.33
CA THR A 218 -6.66 -7.80 7.19
C THR A 218 -7.42 -8.77 8.11
N MET A 219 -7.06 -10.05 8.07
CA MET A 219 -7.75 -11.09 8.84
C MET A 219 -7.51 -10.97 10.34
N ASN A 220 -6.29 -10.62 10.77
CA ASN A 220 -6.03 -10.29 12.17
C ASN A 220 -6.82 -9.05 12.61
N GLY A 221 -6.88 -8.02 11.77
CA GLY A 221 -7.62 -6.77 12.04
C GLY A 221 -9.10 -7.02 12.36
N LEU A 222 -9.72 -8.01 11.72
CA LEU A 222 -11.13 -8.37 11.92
C LEU A 222 -11.40 -9.07 13.26
N LEU A 223 -10.37 -9.62 13.91
CA LEU A 223 -10.51 -10.32 15.20
C LEU A 223 -10.60 -9.36 16.39
N HIS A 224 -10.27 -8.07 16.19
CA HIS A 224 -10.29 -7.10 17.26
C HIS A 224 -11.72 -6.62 17.59
N PRO A 225 -11.96 -6.25 18.85
CA PRO A 225 -13.17 -5.52 19.25
C PRO A 225 -13.36 -4.23 18.43
N LEU A 226 -12.29 -3.45 18.25
CA LEU A 226 -12.29 -2.22 17.48
C LEU A 226 -11.98 -2.48 16.00
N LYS A 227 -12.83 -1.95 15.12
CA LYS A 227 -12.75 -2.02 13.66
C LYS A 227 -11.66 -1.15 13.08
N ILE A 228 -11.09 -0.21 13.83
CA ILE A 228 -9.94 0.55 13.36
C ILE A 228 -8.76 -0.35 12.96
N PHE A 229 -8.58 -1.51 13.60
CA PHE A 229 -7.55 -2.49 13.23
C PHE A 229 -7.79 -3.13 11.85
N SER A 230 -9.03 -3.28 11.40
CA SER A 230 -9.34 -3.74 10.04
C SER A 230 -9.37 -2.59 9.02
N ASN A 231 -9.81 -1.41 9.44
CA ASN A 231 -9.97 -0.24 8.57
C ASN A 231 -8.62 0.39 8.21
N GLY A 232 -7.73 0.54 9.19
CA GLY A 232 -6.47 1.24 9.04
C GLY A 232 -6.30 2.37 10.05
N PHE A 233 -5.18 2.33 10.78
CA PHE A 233 -4.70 3.47 11.57
C PHE A 233 -4.23 4.59 10.64
N PRO A 234 -4.13 5.84 11.12
CA PRO A 234 -3.57 6.92 10.31
C PRO A 234 -2.18 6.55 9.76
N ASN A 235 -1.97 6.79 8.46
CA ASN A 235 -0.70 6.54 7.75
C ASN A 235 -0.19 5.08 7.79
N TYR A 236 -1.07 4.11 8.07
CA TYR A 236 -0.72 2.69 8.14
C TYR A 236 -0.10 2.14 6.84
N GLU A 237 -0.38 2.77 5.70
CA GLU A 237 0.06 2.32 4.38
C GLU A 237 1.57 2.15 4.32
N GLU A 238 2.36 3.09 4.85
CA GLU A 238 3.83 2.99 4.83
C GLU A 238 4.32 1.75 5.59
N THR A 239 3.71 1.48 6.75
CA THR A 239 4.04 0.30 7.55
C THR A 239 3.62 -0.98 6.84
N GLN A 240 2.43 -1.02 6.24
CA GLN A 240 1.95 -2.21 5.53
C GLN A 240 2.74 -2.52 4.27
N GLU A 241 3.02 -1.53 3.42
CA GLU A 241 3.85 -1.74 2.23
C GLU A 241 5.28 -2.13 2.64
N GLY A 242 5.81 -1.53 3.72
CA GLY A 242 7.10 -1.89 4.28
C GLY A 242 7.18 -3.33 4.77
N LEU A 243 6.17 -3.80 5.51
CA LEU A 243 6.05 -5.20 5.93
C LEU A 243 5.96 -6.11 4.70
N ALA A 244 5.13 -5.77 3.73
CA ALA A 244 4.93 -6.61 2.56
C ALA A 244 6.21 -6.79 1.73
N VAL A 245 6.98 -5.72 1.49
CA VAL A 245 8.28 -5.81 0.81
C VAL A 245 9.34 -6.48 1.69
N PHE A 246 9.30 -6.27 3.01
CA PHE A 246 10.20 -6.98 3.93
C PHE A 246 9.91 -8.50 3.96
N SER A 247 8.66 -8.91 3.76
CA SER A 247 8.29 -10.32 3.57
C SER A 247 8.87 -10.90 2.27
N GLU A 248 8.93 -10.12 1.19
CA GLU A 248 9.66 -10.50 -0.04
C GLU A 248 11.15 -10.74 0.27
N TYR A 249 11.77 -9.87 1.07
CA TYR A 249 13.17 -10.00 1.50
C TYR A 249 13.40 -11.27 2.32
N MET A 250 12.65 -11.44 3.43
CA MET A 250 12.83 -12.57 4.34
C MET A 250 12.58 -13.92 3.68
N SER A 251 11.78 -13.96 2.62
CA SER A 251 11.48 -15.16 1.84
C SER A 251 12.43 -15.41 0.66
N ASN A 252 13.50 -14.62 0.50
CA ASN A 252 14.47 -14.69 -0.61
C ASN A 252 13.86 -14.40 -2.00
N ASN A 253 12.81 -13.58 -2.05
CA ASN A 253 12.10 -13.25 -3.30
C ASN A 253 12.26 -11.78 -3.71
N LEU A 254 12.78 -10.92 -2.83
CA LEU A 254 13.13 -9.54 -3.17
C LEU A 254 14.39 -9.53 -4.04
N THR A 255 14.26 -8.94 -5.23
CA THR A 255 15.34 -8.83 -6.22
C THR A 255 15.86 -7.39 -6.31
N VAL A 256 17.06 -7.21 -6.88
CA VAL A 256 17.61 -5.89 -7.21
C VAL A 256 16.73 -5.20 -8.24
N LYS A 257 16.25 -5.93 -9.25
CA LYS A 257 15.25 -5.40 -10.20
C LYS A 257 14.02 -4.84 -9.49
N ARG A 258 13.48 -5.58 -8.51
CA ARG A 258 12.34 -5.13 -7.70
C ARG A 258 12.67 -3.89 -6.87
N LEU A 259 13.85 -3.84 -6.23
CA LEU A 259 14.30 -2.64 -5.51
C LEU A 259 14.41 -1.41 -6.44
N LYS A 260 14.90 -1.60 -7.67
CA LYS A 260 14.97 -0.52 -8.67
C LYS A 260 13.59 -0.04 -9.10
N GLU A 261 12.60 -0.93 -9.27
CA GLU A 261 11.21 -0.53 -9.49
C GLU A 261 10.70 0.40 -8.36
N LEU A 262 10.98 0.05 -7.10
CA LEU A 262 10.60 0.89 -5.96
C LEU A 262 11.37 2.22 -5.95
N ALA A 263 12.67 2.21 -6.29
CA ALA A 263 13.47 3.42 -6.43
C ALA A 263 12.92 4.34 -7.52
N TYR A 264 12.55 3.82 -8.69
CA TYR A 264 11.94 4.62 -9.74
C TYR A 264 10.60 5.22 -9.32
N ARG A 265 9.80 4.52 -8.49
CA ARG A 265 8.58 5.10 -7.90
C ARG A 265 8.88 6.30 -7.01
N VAL A 266 9.93 6.25 -6.19
CA VAL A 266 10.40 7.41 -5.41
C VAL A 266 10.76 8.57 -6.34
N ILE A 267 11.53 8.30 -7.40
CA ILE A 267 11.92 9.33 -8.38
C ILE A 267 10.70 9.92 -9.10
N ALA A 268 9.69 9.11 -9.42
CA ALA A 268 8.45 9.56 -10.06
C ALA A 268 7.61 10.46 -9.14
N VAL A 269 7.51 10.14 -7.84
CA VAL A 269 6.81 11.02 -6.90
C VAL A 269 7.60 12.31 -6.69
N ASN A 270 8.93 12.25 -6.62
CA ASN A 270 9.78 13.44 -6.54
C ASN A 270 9.62 14.36 -7.77
N SER A 271 9.40 13.82 -8.97
CA SER A 271 9.16 14.65 -10.15
C SER A 271 7.84 15.44 -10.06
N LEU A 272 6.80 14.88 -9.43
CA LEU A 272 5.56 15.61 -9.11
C LEU A 272 5.84 16.82 -8.22
N ALA A 273 6.65 16.63 -7.17
CA ALA A 273 7.05 17.70 -6.26
C ALA A 273 7.82 18.82 -6.96
N LYS A 274 8.56 18.49 -8.01
CA LYS A 274 9.26 19.43 -8.89
C LYS A 274 8.37 20.05 -9.97
N GLY A 275 7.08 19.71 -10.01
CA GLY A 275 6.10 20.26 -10.93
C GLY A 275 6.15 19.66 -12.34
N TYR A 276 6.77 18.49 -12.52
CA TYR A 276 6.87 17.86 -13.83
C TYR A 276 5.49 17.43 -14.30
N SER A 277 5.22 17.60 -15.59
CA SER A 277 4.11 16.97 -16.31
C SER A 277 4.32 15.46 -16.45
N PHE A 278 3.28 14.76 -16.92
CA PHE A 278 3.37 13.34 -17.26
C PHE A 278 4.49 13.13 -18.29
N SER A 279 4.47 13.92 -19.36
CA SER A 279 5.42 13.81 -20.45
C SER A 279 6.86 14.09 -20.01
N GLU A 280 7.07 15.05 -19.11
CA GLU A 280 8.40 15.33 -18.55
C GLU A 280 8.91 14.20 -17.67
N THR A 281 8.04 13.63 -16.82
CA THR A 281 8.39 12.47 -15.98
C THR A 281 8.75 11.26 -16.83
N PHE A 282 7.95 10.97 -17.87
CA PHE A 282 8.22 9.90 -18.83
C PHE A 282 9.57 10.10 -19.53
N ARG A 283 9.81 11.30 -20.09
CA ARG A 283 11.07 11.58 -20.81
C ARG A 283 12.27 11.54 -19.89
N MET A 284 12.15 11.95 -18.64
CA MET A 284 13.21 11.80 -17.65
C MET A 284 13.58 10.32 -17.49
N PHE A 285 12.61 9.42 -17.39
CA PHE A 285 12.89 7.98 -17.30
C PHE A 285 13.56 7.41 -18.55
N VAL A 286 13.07 7.77 -19.74
CA VAL A 286 13.66 7.27 -20.99
C VAL A 286 15.05 7.85 -21.25
N ASN A 287 15.27 9.14 -20.98
CA ASN A 287 16.49 9.83 -21.40
C ASN A 287 17.59 9.83 -20.34
N ASN A 288 17.23 9.80 -19.05
CA ASN A 288 18.19 9.94 -17.96
C ASN A 288 18.40 8.64 -17.18
N TYR A 289 17.47 7.68 -17.30
CA TYR A 289 17.52 6.40 -16.61
C TYR A 289 17.47 5.21 -17.57
N ASP A 290 17.49 5.46 -18.89
CA ASP A 290 17.49 4.46 -19.96
C ASP A 290 16.38 3.39 -19.84
N LEU A 291 15.25 3.76 -19.23
CA LEU A 291 14.12 2.85 -19.10
C LEU A 291 13.45 2.63 -20.45
N ASP A 292 13.03 1.38 -20.69
CA ASP A 292 12.16 1.09 -21.81
C ASP A 292 10.84 1.87 -21.70
N ARG A 293 10.22 2.09 -22.86
CA ARG A 293 9.07 2.99 -22.97
C ARG A 293 7.83 2.46 -22.25
N GLU A 294 7.63 1.14 -22.16
CA GLU A 294 6.47 0.59 -21.46
C GLU A 294 6.65 0.77 -19.94
N THR A 295 7.83 0.45 -19.41
CA THR A 295 8.15 0.65 -17.98
C THR A 295 8.09 2.13 -17.59
N ALA A 296 8.71 3.01 -18.37
CA ALA A 296 8.67 4.46 -18.14
C ALA A 296 7.24 5.00 -18.16
N PHE A 297 6.39 4.52 -19.07
CA PHE A 297 4.98 4.90 -19.13
C PHE A 297 4.22 4.43 -17.89
N ASN A 298 4.36 3.15 -17.52
CA ASN A 298 3.66 2.56 -16.38
C ASN A 298 4.02 3.25 -15.06
N ILE A 299 5.30 3.51 -14.81
CA ILE A 299 5.76 4.24 -13.61
C ILE A 299 5.20 5.67 -13.62
N SER A 300 5.20 6.34 -14.77
CA SER A 300 4.62 7.68 -14.92
C SER A 300 3.11 7.69 -14.65
N VAL A 301 2.36 6.69 -15.13
CA VAL A 301 0.93 6.53 -14.83
C VAL A 301 0.68 6.40 -13.34
N ARG A 302 1.48 5.60 -12.63
CA ARG A 302 1.30 5.36 -11.19
C ARG A 302 1.46 6.64 -10.36
N ALA A 303 2.40 7.51 -10.73
CA ALA A 303 2.59 8.81 -10.09
C ALA A 303 1.56 9.85 -10.55
N HIS A 304 1.20 9.90 -11.83
CA HIS A 304 0.35 10.97 -12.37
C HIS A 304 -1.16 10.69 -12.34
N ARG A 305 -1.59 9.44 -12.07
CA ARG A 305 -3.01 9.11 -11.88
C ARG A 305 -3.62 9.93 -10.75
N GLY A 306 -4.93 10.14 -10.82
CA GLY A 306 -5.68 11.05 -9.97
C GLY A 306 -5.35 12.54 -10.16
N GLY A 307 -4.20 12.88 -10.75
CA GLY A 307 -3.67 14.24 -10.83
C GLY A 307 -2.33 14.45 -10.13
N GLY A 308 -1.72 13.38 -9.62
CA GLY A 308 -0.49 13.41 -8.82
C GLY A 308 -0.67 12.59 -7.54
N PHE A 309 -0.59 11.26 -7.66
CA PHE A 309 -0.73 10.32 -6.56
C PHE A 309 0.63 9.97 -5.94
N THR A 310 0.84 10.47 -4.73
CA THR A 310 2.13 10.43 -4.04
C THR A 310 2.35 9.17 -3.20
N LYS A 311 1.39 8.25 -3.10
CA LYS A 311 1.51 7.05 -2.23
C LYS A 311 2.74 6.17 -2.53
N ASP A 312 3.13 6.05 -3.79
CA ASP A 312 4.03 4.98 -4.26
C ASP A 312 5.49 5.09 -3.76
N TYR A 313 5.93 6.20 -3.17
CA TYR A 313 7.27 6.27 -2.54
C TYR A 313 7.32 5.53 -1.19
N LEU A 314 6.16 5.33 -0.55
CA LEU A 314 6.04 4.70 0.77
C LEU A 314 6.51 3.25 0.81
N TYR A 315 6.57 2.57 -0.34
CA TYR A 315 7.10 1.20 -0.43
C TYR A 315 8.57 1.14 0.01
N LEU A 316 9.41 2.04 -0.52
CA LEU A 316 10.85 2.01 -0.22
C LEU A 316 11.15 2.56 1.18
N THR A 317 10.49 3.64 1.57
CA THR A 317 10.67 4.23 2.91
C THR A 317 10.13 3.30 3.99
N GLY A 318 8.97 2.67 3.74
CA GLY A 318 8.39 1.63 4.58
C GLY A 318 9.32 0.44 4.74
N LEU A 319 9.89 -0.08 3.64
CA LEU A 319 10.85 -1.18 3.69
C LEU A 319 12.03 -0.83 4.60
N LYS A 320 12.60 0.37 4.46
CA LYS A 320 13.72 0.80 5.29
C LYS A 320 13.35 0.90 6.78
N LYS A 321 12.20 1.50 7.10
CA LYS A 321 11.71 1.58 8.49
C LYS A 321 11.55 0.20 9.12
N ILE A 322 10.92 -0.72 8.39
CA ILE A 322 10.67 -2.09 8.87
C ILE A 322 11.97 -2.89 8.99
N TYR A 323 12.87 -2.77 8.02
CA TYR A 323 14.18 -3.41 8.07
C TYR A 323 14.99 -2.94 9.29
N ASN A 324 15.02 -1.63 9.57
CA ASN A 324 15.68 -1.07 10.74
C ASN A 324 15.03 -1.54 12.05
N TYR A 325 13.69 -1.60 12.08
CA TYR A 325 12.95 -2.12 13.22
C TYR A 325 13.34 -3.59 13.52
N TYR A 326 13.38 -4.44 12.49
CA TYR A 326 13.82 -5.83 12.59
C TYR A 326 15.29 -5.95 13.06
N LYS A 327 16.21 -5.20 12.45
CA LYS A 327 17.64 -5.22 12.83
C LYS A 327 17.89 -4.72 14.25
N SER A 328 16.98 -3.92 14.83
CA SER A 328 17.05 -3.51 16.24
C SER A 328 16.63 -4.61 17.23
N GLY A 329 16.29 -5.81 16.75
CA GLY A 329 15.91 -6.96 17.57
C GLY A 329 14.50 -6.88 18.15
N LYS A 330 13.65 -5.98 17.64
CA LYS A 330 12.28 -5.81 18.12
C LYS A 330 11.35 -6.89 17.56
N ASP A 331 10.33 -7.24 18.34
CA ASP A 331 9.32 -8.21 17.92
C ASP A 331 8.43 -7.64 16.80
N MET A 332 8.31 -8.40 15.71
CA MET A 332 7.49 -8.08 14.54
C MET A 332 6.01 -8.42 14.74
N LYS A 333 5.67 -9.32 15.68
CA LYS A 333 4.29 -9.78 15.89
C LYS A 333 3.28 -8.68 16.18
N PRO A 334 3.61 -7.61 16.94
CA PRO A 334 2.70 -6.48 17.14
C PRO A 334 2.28 -5.79 15.83
N LEU A 335 3.19 -5.72 14.86
CA LEU A 335 2.96 -5.12 13.52
C LEU A 335 1.97 -5.91 12.67
N LEU A 336 1.68 -7.16 13.05
CA LEU A 336 0.73 -8.02 12.36
C LEU A 336 -0.69 -7.96 12.93
N ARG A 337 -0.94 -7.22 14.02
CA ARG A 337 -2.25 -7.17 14.67
C ARG A 337 -3.36 -6.69 13.73
N GLY A 338 -3.04 -5.86 12.75
CA GLY A 338 -4.01 -5.29 11.83
C GLY A 338 -3.36 -4.35 10.84
N LYS A 339 -4.17 -3.46 10.28
CA LYS A 339 -3.75 -2.33 9.46
C LYS A 339 -3.21 -1.21 10.34
N ILE A 340 -2.05 -1.45 10.97
CA ILE A 340 -1.46 -0.53 11.94
C ILE A 340 -0.27 0.24 11.35
N ALA A 341 0.06 1.38 11.96
CA ALA A 341 1.25 2.16 11.70
C ALA A 341 2.27 2.02 12.85
N LEU A 342 3.56 2.00 12.52
CA LEU A 342 4.68 1.99 13.48
C LEU A 342 4.56 3.11 14.53
N ASP A 343 4.11 4.28 14.11
CA ASP A 343 4.03 5.47 14.97
C ASP A 343 2.97 5.32 16.09
N TYR A 344 2.04 4.37 15.95
CA TYR A 344 0.96 4.13 16.92
C TYR A 344 1.19 2.92 17.82
N LEU A 345 2.41 2.34 17.86
CA LEU A 345 2.70 1.18 18.69
C LEU A 345 2.40 1.41 20.18
N GLU A 346 2.70 2.60 20.71
CA GLU A 346 2.39 2.95 22.10
C GLU A 346 0.88 3.04 22.37
N ASN A 347 0.11 3.65 21.45
CA ASN A 347 -1.35 3.67 21.54
C ASN A 347 -1.92 2.25 21.49
N ILE A 348 -1.37 1.37 20.64
CA ILE A 348 -1.80 -0.02 20.51
C ILE A 348 -1.53 -0.81 21.79
N ASP A 349 -0.39 -0.60 22.44
CA ASP A 349 -0.10 -1.21 23.74
C ASP A 349 -1.11 -0.75 24.81
N SER A 350 -1.54 0.52 24.77
CA SER A 350 -2.64 1.01 25.62
C SER A 350 -3.96 0.30 25.31
N LEU A 351 -4.31 0.16 24.02
CA LEU A 351 -5.52 -0.56 23.59
C LEU A 351 -5.51 -2.02 24.05
N VAL A 352 -4.37 -2.70 23.98
CA VAL A 352 -4.22 -4.09 24.47
C VAL A 352 -4.44 -4.15 25.98
N LYS A 353 -3.81 -3.27 26.76
CA LYS A 353 -3.98 -3.21 28.23
C LYS A 353 -5.43 -2.98 28.64
N ASN A 354 -6.15 -2.18 27.86
CA ASN A 354 -7.56 -1.86 28.08
C ASN A 354 -8.54 -2.88 27.48
N GLY A 355 -8.05 -3.97 26.87
CA GLY A 355 -8.89 -5.04 26.33
C GLY A 355 -9.56 -4.72 24.99
N TYR A 356 -9.11 -3.68 24.28
CA TYR A 356 -9.61 -3.28 22.96
C TYR A 356 -8.86 -3.93 21.80
N ALA A 357 -7.79 -4.66 22.08
CA ALA A 357 -7.00 -5.35 21.07
C ALA A 357 -6.58 -6.75 21.55
N VAL A 358 -6.49 -7.68 20.60
CA VAL A 358 -6.06 -9.07 20.81
C VAL A 358 -4.74 -9.35 20.10
N ASP A 359 -4.04 -10.41 20.50
CA ASP A 359 -2.80 -10.83 19.83
C ASP A 359 -3.04 -11.33 18.40
N SER A 360 -2.02 -11.15 17.56
CA SER A 360 -2.01 -11.61 16.18
C SER A 360 -2.22 -13.12 16.13
N LYS A 361 -3.39 -13.57 15.64
CA LYS A 361 -3.69 -15.01 15.46
C LYS A 361 -2.83 -15.58 14.33
N HIS A 362 -2.76 -14.85 13.22
CA HIS A 362 -2.02 -15.24 12.03
C HIS A 362 -0.67 -14.53 11.99
N ILE A 363 0.40 -15.28 11.75
CA ILE A 363 1.76 -14.75 11.63
C ILE A 363 2.23 -14.93 10.19
N THR A 364 2.89 -13.91 9.65
CA THR A 364 3.55 -13.99 8.34
C THR A 364 4.64 -15.06 8.38
N ASP A 365 4.55 -16.08 7.52
CA ASP A 365 5.42 -17.26 7.59
C ASP A 365 6.89 -16.90 7.35
N SER A 366 7.14 -15.99 6.41
CA SER A 366 8.48 -15.50 6.09
C SER A 366 9.17 -14.81 7.28
N TYR A 367 8.45 -14.36 8.31
CA TYR A 367 9.06 -13.72 9.49
C TYR A 367 9.59 -14.71 10.52
N MET A 368 9.31 -16.01 10.37
CA MET A 368 9.79 -17.03 11.30
C MET A 368 11.28 -17.30 11.14
N GLU A 369 11.80 -17.19 9.93
CA GLU A 369 13.20 -17.45 9.58
C GLU A 369 13.60 -16.56 8.40
N ASN A 370 14.74 -15.87 8.51
CA ASN A 370 15.29 -15.14 7.37
C ASN A 370 15.95 -16.13 6.40
N LYS A 371 15.28 -16.39 5.28
CA LYS A 371 15.76 -17.27 4.20
C LYS A 371 16.53 -16.51 3.14
N ASN A 372 16.71 -15.19 3.26
CA ASN A 372 17.43 -14.39 2.28
C ASN A 372 18.88 -14.89 2.12
N THR A 373 19.26 -15.09 0.87
CA THR A 373 20.62 -15.47 0.45
C THR A 373 21.22 -14.46 -0.54
N ASN A 374 20.42 -13.49 -0.99
CA ASN A 374 20.87 -12.46 -1.92
C ASN A 374 21.73 -11.41 -1.20
N LYS A 375 23.05 -11.58 -1.31
CA LYS A 375 24.07 -10.70 -0.70
C LYS A 375 24.02 -9.26 -1.22
N THR A 376 23.62 -9.06 -2.47
CA THR A 376 23.52 -7.72 -3.06
C THR A 376 22.33 -6.98 -2.45
N VAL A 377 21.18 -7.63 -2.33
CA VAL A 377 20.00 -7.07 -1.66
C VAL A 377 20.30 -6.79 -0.18
N ASP A 378 20.98 -7.70 0.53
CA ASP A 378 21.44 -7.46 1.90
C ASP A 378 22.30 -6.20 1.98
N PHE A 379 23.34 -6.11 1.14
CA PHE A 379 24.24 -4.97 1.10
C PHE A 379 23.50 -3.66 0.84
N ILE A 380 22.55 -3.65 -0.11
CA ILE A 380 21.75 -2.47 -0.39
C ILE A 380 20.98 -2.02 0.86
N LEU A 381 20.21 -2.92 1.49
CA LEU A 381 19.36 -2.56 2.63
C LEU A 381 20.15 -2.10 3.86
N GLU A 382 21.31 -2.71 4.11
CA GLU A 382 22.23 -2.30 5.18
C GLU A 382 22.80 -0.90 4.96
N ASN A 383 22.96 -0.47 3.71
CA ASN A 383 23.58 0.81 3.34
C ASN A 383 22.58 1.91 2.94
N LEU A 384 21.27 1.63 2.93
CA LEU A 384 20.27 2.69 2.88
C LEU A 384 20.40 3.57 4.14
N LYS A 385 20.36 4.89 3.97
CA LYS A 385 20.47 5.85 5.08
C LYS A 385 19.14 6.15 5.72
#